data_AF-A0AAE6JLI3-F1
#
_entry.id   AF-A0AAE6JLI3-F1
#
_cell.length_a   1.000
_cell.length_b   1.000
_cell.length_c   1.000
_cell.angle_alpha   90.00
_cell.angle_beta   90.00
_cell.angle_gamma   90.00
#
_symmetry.space_group_name_H-M   'P 1'
#
loop_
_entity.id
_entity.type
_entity.pdbx_description
1 polymer ?
#
loop_
_entity_poly.entity_id
_entity_poly.type
_entity_poly.pdbx_seq_one_letter_code
_entity_poly.pdbx_strand_id
1 'polypeptide(L)'
;MKQLWQSAYDTQASRLKLLGATLVIVIIINLLPSFFKYIEKRQDGVVLNDWVLAHLPSYDLSVPIFILIWSMGVLMMWRALYNPRICITYIWTLNFVCIARFITIGLVKLNPPVGLVPLIDPSTSVFYGHTFITKDLFFSGHTATMVLVYLHLQKRTDKLIALICAIVLVVLLLIQHIHYTIDVVAAPFFVYGCWRLVKWLGLE
;
A
#
# COMPACT_ATOMS: atom_id res chain seq x y z
N MET A 1 -10.88 -16.79 19.50
CA MET A 1 -9.71 -16.63 18.61
C MET A 1 -9.03 -17.97 18.31
N LYS A 2 -8.50 -18.70 19.30
CA LYS A 2 -7.82 -20.00 19.09
C LYS A 2 -8.62 -21.01 18.25
N GLN A 3 -9.90 -21.23 18.58
CA GLN A 3 -10.78 -22.14 17.82
C GLN A 3 -11.03 -21.70 16.37
N LEU A 4 -11.15 -20.38 16.11
CA LEU A 4 -11.35 -19.84 14.74
C LEU A 4 -10.13 -20.12 13.86
N TRP A 5 -8.94 -19.95 14.41
CA TRP A 5 -7.71 -20.26 13.68
C TRP A 5 -7.52 -21.75 13.50
N GLN A 6 -7.81 -22.56 14.53
CA GLN A 6 -7.74 -24.02 14.43
C GLN A 6 -8.64 -24.57 13.32
N SER A 7 -9.88 -24.08 13.17
CA SER A 7 -10.75 -24.48 12.08
C SER A 7 -10.29 -23.97 10.71
N ALA A 8 -9.69 -22.78 10.64
CA ALA A 8 -9.10 -22.28 9.39
C ALA A 8 -7.87 -23.11 8.94
N TYR A 9 -7.15 -23.71 9.90
CA TYR A 9 -6.05 -24.63 9.66
C TYR A 9 -6.49 -26.09 9.48
N ASP A 10 -7.77 -26.39 9.40
CA ASP A 10 -8.22 -27.79 9.44
C ASP A 10 -7.83 -28.56 8.17
N THR A 11 -7.71 -27.86 7.03
CA THR A 11 -7.31 -28.46 5.76
C THR A 11 -5.84 -28.21 5.40
N GLN A 12 -5.21 -29.17 4.72
CA GLN A 12 -3.86 -29.03 4.16
C GLN A 12 -3.78 -27.87 3.15
N ALA A 13 -4.82 -27.67 2.34
CA ALA A 13 -4.87 -26.58 1.37
C ALA A 13 -4.80 -25.20 2.03
N SER A 14 -5.57 -24.96 3.09
CA SER A 14 -5.53 -23.67 3.82
C SER A 14 -4.17 -23.41 4.46
N ARG A 15 -3.52 -24.45 5.01
CA ARG A 15 -2.15 -24.36 5.56
C ARG A 15 -1.15 -23.93 4.49
N LEU A 16 -1.17 -24.59 3.33
CA LEU A 16 -0.27 -24.28 2.22
C LEU A 16 -0.49 -22.87 1.67
N LYS A 17 -1.75 -22.42 1.55
CA LYS A 17 -2.06 -21.05 1.11
C LYS A 17 -1.47 -20.01 2.05
N LEU A 18 -1.65 -20.16 3.36
CA LEU A 18 -1.12 -19.19 4.33
C LEU A 18 0.41 -19.22 4.43
N LEU A 19 1.00 -20.43 4.43
CA LEU A 19 2.45 -20.58 4.43
C LEU A 19 3.07 -19.97 3.16
N GLY A 20 2.48 -20.23 1.99
CA GLY A 20 2.87 -19.61 0.73
C GLY A 20 2.75 -18.09 0.78
N ALA A 21 1.62 -17.55 1.25
CA ALA A 21 1.40 -16.11 1.36
C ALA A 21 2.45 -15.44 2.26
N THR A 22 2.75 -16.08 3.39
CA THR A 22 3.73 -15.61 4.38
C THR A 22 5.15 -15.67 3.83
N LEU A 23 5.50 -16.76 3.14
CA LEU A 23 6.81 -16.90 2.52
C LEU A 23 7.05 -15.81 1.47
N VAL A 24 6.06 -15.58 0.60
CA VAL A 24 6.17 -14.56 -0.46
C VAL A 24 6.30 -13.16 0.14
N ILE A 25 5.50 -12.80 1.16
CA ILE A 25 5.59 -11.45 1.74
C ILE A 25 6.92 -11.24 2.47
N VAL A 26 7.45 -12.27 3.14
CA VAL A 26 8.78 -12.21 3.78
C VAL A 26 9.87 -11.98 2.72
N ILE A 27 9.82 -12.70 1.59
CA ILE A 27 10.75 -12.48 0.48
C ILE A 27 10.67 -11.03 -0.02
N ILE A 28 9.45 -10.53 -0.27
CA ILE A 28 9.22 -9.15 -0.74
C ILE A 28 9.81 -8.13 0.25
N ILE A 29 9.53 -8.27 1.55
CA ILE A 29 10.02 -7.35 2.59
C ILE A 29 11.55 -7.29 2.59
N ASN A 30 12.22 -8.43 2.42
CA ASN A 30 13.69 -8.47 2.36
C ASN A 30 14.26 -7.85 1.07
N LEU A 31 13.50 -7.86 -0.03
CA LEU A 31 13.92 -7.26 -1.30
C LEU A 31 13.67 -5.74 -1.36
N LEU A 32 12.67 -5.22 -0.64
CA LEU A 32 12.25 -3.81 -0.70
C LEU A 32 13.42 -2.82 -0.47
N PRO A 33 14.28 -2.94 0.56
CA PRO A 33 15.35 -1.98 0.79
C PRO A 33 16.35 -1.90 -0.38
N SER A 34 16.70 -3.05 -0.96
CA SER A 34 17.61 -3.13 -2.10
C SER A 34 16.96 -2.56 -3.37
N PHE A 35 15.67 -2.85 -3.58
CA PHE A 35 14.91 -2.29 -4.70
C PHE A 35 14.83 -0.76 -4.60
N PHE A 36 14.47 -0.21 -3.44
CA PHE A 36 14.40 1.24 -3.25
C PHE A 36 15.77 1.91 -3.43
N LYS A 37 16.84 1.33 -2.89
CA LYS A 37 18.21 1.83 -3.15
C LYS A 37 18.56 1.82 -4.63
N TYR A 38 18.10 0.83 -5.39
CA TYR A 38 18.31 0.76 -6.83
C TYR A 38 17.53 1.85 -7.58
N ILE A 39 16.25 2.05 -7.26
CA ILE A 39 15.41 3.04 -7.96
C ILE A 39 15.87 4.47 -7.68
N GLU A 40 16.28 4.78 -6.44
CA GLU A 40 16.77 6.10 -6.05
C GLU A 40 18.02 6.52 -6.84
N LYS A 41 18.88 5.57 -7.22
CA LYS A 41 20.11 5.85 -7.99
C LYS A 41 19.89 6.14 -9.48
N ARG A 42 18.70 5.84 -10.02
CA ARG A 42 18.40 6.05 -11.44
C ARG A 42 18.44 7.54 -11.79
N GLN A 43 19.04 7.90 -12.93
CA GLN A 43 19.12 9.30 -13.38
C GLN A 43 18.21 9.58 -14.58
N ASP A 44 17.74 8.54 -15.25
CA ASP A 44 16.93 8.57 -16.48
C ASP A 44 15.42 8.70 -16.23
N GLY A 45 15.01 9.26 -15.08
CA GLY A 45 13.60 9.44 -14.74
C GLY A 45 12.95 10.63 -15.45
N VAL A 46 11.67 10.50 -15.80
CA VAL A 46 10.87 11.58 -16.39
C VAL A 46 10.10 12.32 -15.31
N VAL A 47 10.08 13.65 -15.37
CA VAL A 47 9.18 14.48 -14.55
C VAL A 47 7.90 14.72 -15.36
N LEU A 48 6.74 14.39 -14.80
CA LEU A 48 5.46 14.59 -15.47
C LEU A 48 4.96 16.02 -15.24
N ASN A 49 4.34 16.61 -16.26
CA ASN A 49 3.58 17.84 -16.10
C ASN A 49 2.20 17.49 -15.55
N ASP A 50 2.03 17.64 -14.24
CA ASP A 50 0.77 17.35 -13.53
C ASP A 50 0.01 18.65 -13.25
N TRP A 51 -1.04 18.86 -14.03
CA TRP A 51 -1.88 20.06 -13.94
C TRP A 51 -2.55 20.21 -12.57
N VAL A 52 -2.92 19.11 -11.91
CA VAL A 52 -3.57 19.16 -10.60
C VAL A 52 -2.58 19.62 -9.55
N LEU A 53 -1.39 19.02 -9.52
CA LEU A 53 -0.33 19.41 -8.59
C LEU A 53 0.10 20.87 -8.80
N ALA A 54 0.18 21.32 -10.06
CA ALA A 54 0.55 22.71 -10.37
C ALA A 54 -0.38 23.78 -9.74
N HIS A 55 -1.61 23.41 -9.35
CA HIS A 55 -2.57 24.30 -8.69
C HIS A 55 -2.71 24.05 -7.19
N LEU A 56 -1.99 23.07 -6.63
CA LEU A 56 -2.03 22.76 -5.21
C LEU A 56 -0.81 23.35 -4.49
N PRO A 57 -0.95 23.78 -3.23
CA PRO A 57 0.21 24.17 -2.43
C PRO A 57 1.02 22.94 -2.03
N SER A 58 2.30 23.13 -1.70
CA SER A 58 3.17 22.08 -1.16
C SER A 58 3.37 22.27 0.34
N TYR A 59 2.71 21.46 1.16
CA TYR A 59 2.81 21.52 2.63
C TYR A 59 3.20 20.17 3.22
N ASP A 60 3.94 20.18 4.33
CA ASP A 60 4.20 18.98 5.12
C ASP A 60 2.93 18.56 5.87
N LEU A 61 2.36 17.43 5.45
CA LEU A 61 1.18 16.80 6.01
C LEU A 61 1.51 15.37 6.47
N SER A 62 2.77 15.10 6.80
CA SER A 62 3.23 13.74 7.11
C SER A 62 2.48 13.16 8.31
N VAL A 63 2.32 13.95 9.38
CA VAL A 63 1.62 13.52 10.61
C VAL A 63 0.17 13.06 10.33
N PRO A 64 -0.73 13.88 9.74
CA PRO A 64 -2.09 13.43 9.47
C PRO A 64 -2.15 12.26 8.47
N ILE A 65 -1.25 12.20 7.48
CA ILE A 65 -1.17 11.06 6.55
C ILE A 65 -0.87 9.77 7.32
N PHE A 66 0.15 9.78 8.18
CA PHE A 66 0.50 8.60 8.97
C PHE A 66 -0.61 8.21 9.96
N ILE A 67 -1.27 9.17 10.61
CA ILE A 67 -2.41 8.87 11.50
C ILE A 67 -3.49 8.07 10.75
N LEU A 68 -3.83 8.45 9.51
CA LEU A 68 -4.81 7.74 8.68
C LEU A 68 -4.33 6.33 8.30
N ILE A 69 -3.08 6.19 7.87
CA ILE A 69 -2.53 4.89 7.47
C ILE A 69 -2.46 3.94 8.66
N TRP A 70 -1.88 4.37 9.79
CA TRP A 70 -1.71 3.56 10.98
C TRP A 70 -3.05 3.15 11.58
N SER A 71 -4.01 4.08 11.69
CA SER A 71 -5.35 3.76 12.23
C SER A 71 -6.08 2.73 11.37
N MET A 72 -6.04 2.87 10.05
CA MET A 72 -6.65 1.90 9.14
C MET A 72 -5.90 0.56 9.12
N GLY A 73 -4.58 0.58 9.23
CA GLY A 73 -3.75 -0.62 9.35
C GLY A 73 -4.07 -1.42 10.62
N VAL A 74 -4.21 -0.74 11.77
CA VAL A 74 -4.62 -1.35 13.03
C VAL A 74 -6.03 -1.92 12.94
N LEU A 75 -6.98 -1.18 12.36
CA LEU A 75 -8.34 -1.69 12.16
C LEU A 75 -8.35 -2.94 11.29
N MET A 76 -7.58 -2.94 10.19
CA MET A 76 -7.46 -4.09 9.30
C MET A 76 -6.85 -5.29 10.00
N MET A 77 -5.75 -5.10 10.73
CA MET A 77 -5.10 -6.15 11.51
C MET A 77 -6.07 -6.74 12.54
N TRP A 78 -6.79 -5.88 13.27
CA TRP A 78 -7.82 -6.32 14.21
C TRP A 78 -8.87 -7.19 13.52
N ARG A 79 -9.44 -6.75 12.39
CA ARG A 79 -10.44 -7.54 11.65
C ARG A 79 -9.87 -8.87 11.10
N ALA A 80 -8.63 -8.88 10.64
CA ALA A 80 -7.96 -10.07 10.14
C ALA A 80 -7.73 -11.13 11.24
N LEU A 81 -7.42 -10.71 12.48
CA LEU A 81 -7.21 -11.62 13.61
C LEU A 81 -8.47 -12.41 14.00
N TYR A 82 -9.67 -11.84 13.75
CA TYR A 82 -10.95 -12.49 14.02
C TYR A 82 -11.59 -13.16 12.81
N ASN A 83 -10.96 -13.06 11.62
CA ASN A 83 -11.43 -13.75 10.41
C ASN A 83 -10.22 -14.24 9.57
N PRO A 84 -9.81 -15.50 9.73
CA PRO A 84 -8.64 -16.06 9.04
C PRO A 84 -8.73 -15.99 7.51
N ARG A 85 -9.93 -16.12 6.93
CA ARG A 85 -10.14 -16.00 5.48
C ARG A 85 -9.80 -14.60 4.98
N ILE A 86 -10.18 -13.56 5.73
CA ILE A 86 -9.78 -12.18 5.42
C ILE A 86 -8.27 -12.03 5.53
N CYS A 87 -7.64 -12.62 6.55
CA CYS A 87 -6.20 -12.55 6.72
C CYS A 87 -5.44 -13.15 5.52
N ILE A 88 -5.80 -14.37 5.11
CA ILE A 88 -5.16 -15.07 3.98
C ILE A 88 -5.35 -14.28 2.67
N THR A 89 -6.58 -13.88 2.36
CA THR A 89 -6.89 -13.08 1.16
C THR A 89 -6.18 -11.74 1.13
N TYR A 90 -6.09 -11.07 2.29
CA TYR A 90 -5.40 -9.80 2.44
C TYR A 90 -3.92 -9.94 2.14
N ILE A 91 -3.23 -10.92 2.72
CA ILE A 91 -1.79 -11.13 2.51
C ILE A 91 -1.51 -11.51 1.04
N TRP A 92 -2.31 -12.39 0.45
CA TRP A 92 -2.16 -12.71 -0.97
C TRP A 92 -2.37 -11.50 -1.87
N THR A 93 -3.40 -10.70 -1.60
CA THR A 93 -3.65 -9.49 -2.39
C THR A 93 -2.51 -8.49 -2.22
N LEU A 94 -2.01 -8.30 -0.99
CA LEU A 94 -0.84 -7.47 -0.70
C LEU A 94 0.39 -7.94 -1.49
N ASN A 95 0.66 -9.24 -1.54
CA ASN A 95 1.76 -9.81 -2.33
C ASN A 95 1.63 -9.44 -3.81
N PHE A 96 0.46 -9.65 -4.42
CA PHE A 96 0.25 -9.29 -5.82
C PHE A 96 0.34 -7.78 -6.06
N VAL A 97 -0.15 -6.95 -5.14
CA VAL A 97 0.02 -5.50 -5.21
C VAL A 97 1.51 -5.13 -5.16
N CYS A 98 2.28 -5.67 -4.22
CA CYS A 98 3.72 -5.42 -4.13
C CYS A 98 4.49 -5.86 -5.39
N ILE A 99 4.16 -7.03 -5.95
CA ILE A 99 4.75 -7.50 -7.21
C ILE A 99 4.38 -6.55 -8.36
N ALA A 100 3.11 -6.16 -8.47
CA ALA A 100 2.67 -5.20 -9.47
C ALA A 100 3.43 -3.87 -9.34
N ARG A 101 3.63 -3.38 -8.11
CA ARG A 101 4.45 -2.18 -7.84
C ARG A 101 5.90 -2.35 -8.29
N PHE A 102 6.55 -3.47 -7.97
CA PHE A 102 7.93 -3.71 -8.42
C PHE A 102 8.03 -3.66 -9.95
N ILE A 103 7.05 -4.22 -10.65
CA ILE A 103 6.98 -4.19 -12.10
C ILE A 103 6.72 -2.75 -12.59
N THR A 104 5.70 -2.07 -12.08
CA THR A 104 5.31 -0.73 -12.57
C THR A 104 6.37 0.33 -12.28
N ILE A 105 6.94 0.36 -11.08
CA ILE A 105 8.04 1.28 -10.72
C ILE A 105 9.33 0.90 -11.48
N GLY A 106 9.52 -0.37 -11.81
CA GLY A 106 10.61 -0.83 -12.66
C GLY A 106 10.52 -0.29 -14.10
N LEU A 107 9.32 -0.29 -14.67
CA LEU A 107 9.04 0.09 -16.05
C LEU A 107 8.80 1.60 -16.23
N VAL A 108 8.05 2.22 -15.31
CA VAL A 108 7.64 3.62 -15.35
C VAL A 108 8.59 4.43 -14.48
N LYS A 109 9.74 4.80 -15.07
CA LYS A 109 10.80 5.53 -14.37
C LYS A 109 10.42 7.01 -14.25
N LEU A 110 9.79 7.37 -13.14
CA LEU A 110 9.47 8.77 -12.84
C LEU A 110 10.48 9.38 -11.87
N ASN A 111 10.74 10.66 -12.07
CA ASN A 111 11.36 11.52 -11.08
C ASN A 111 10.27 12.20 -10.24
N PRO A 112 10.57 12.60 -8.99
CA PRO A 112 9.58 13.20 -8.09
C PRO A 112 8.92 14.45 -8.67
N PRO A 113 7.65 14.71 -8.33
CA PRO A 113 6.98 15.95 -8.69
C PRO A 113 7.76 17.18 -8.21
N VAL A 114 7.63 18.28 -8.95
CA VAL A 114 8.16 19.58 -8.49
C VAL A 114 7.46 19.96 -7.20
N GLY A 115 8.24 20.40 -6.20
CA GLY A 115 7.70 20.76 -4.88
C GLY A 115 7.43 19.59 -3.95
N LEU A 116 7.94 18.38 -4.24
CA LEU A 116 7.83 17.24 -3.33
C LEU A 116 8.35 17.61 -1.92
N VAL A 117 7.49 17.43 -0.92
CA VAL A 117 7.85 17.56 0.49
C VAL A 117 8.01 16.16 1.07
N PRO A 118 9.22 15.70 1.45
CA PRO A 118 9.45 14.32 1.88
C PRO A 118 8.46 13.82 2.94
N LEU A 119 7.95 12.61 2.76
CA LEU A 119 7.03 12.00 3.72
C LEU A 119 7.82 11.43 4.90
N ILE A 120 7.67 12.02 6.08
CA ILE A 120 8.44 11.66 7.28
C ILE A 120 7.54 10.96 8.28
N ASP A 121 7.78 9.69 8.54
CA ASP A 121 7.10 8.96 9.60
C ASP A 121 7.63 9.39 10.97
N PRO A 122 6.82 10.05 11.81
CA PRO A 122 7.26 10.53 13.13
C PRO A 122 7.73 9.40 14.04
N SER A 123 7.24 8.17 13.83
CA SER A 123 7.55 7.03 14.68
C SER A 123 8.92 6.44 14.36
N THR A 124 9.29 6.32 13.09
CA THR A 124 10.57 5.73 12.66
C THR A 124 11.70 6.75 12.58
N SER A 125 11.40 8.04 12.38
CA SER A 125 12.39 9.13 12.37
C SER A 125 13.14 9.26 13.70
N VAL A 126 12.51 8.88 14.82
CA VAL A 126 13.13 8.89 16.15
C VAL A 126 14.19 7.79 16.31
N PHE A 127 14.08 6.68 15.56
CA PHE A 127 14.90 5.48 15.77
C PHE A 127 15.92 5.17 14.66
N TYR A 128 15.64 5.52 13.39
CA TYR A 128 16.42 5.01 12.24
C TYR A 128 16.99 6.08 11.29
N GLY A 129 16.84 7.36 11.61
CA GLY A 129 17.39 8.46 10.80
C GLY A 129 16.60 8.79 9.53
N HIS A 130 17.09 9.76 8.76
CA HIS A 130 16.39 10.39 7.63
C HIS A 130 16.83 9.81 6.26
N THR A 131 16.41 8.59 5.92
CA THR A 131 16.52 8.11 4.52
C THR A 131 15.16 8.21 3.84
N PHE A 132 15.05 9.12 2.88
CA PHE A 132 13.79 9.37 2.16
C PHE A 132 13.77 8.64 0.82
N ILE A 133 12.62 8.05 0.52
CA ILE A 133 12.34 7.43 -0.78
C ILE A 133 11.50 8.44 -1.57
N THR A 134 12.02 8.89 -2.71
CA THR A 134 11.43 9.94 -3.56
C THR A 134 10.96 9.41 -4.91
N LYS A 135 11.46 8.25 -5.34
CA LYS A 135 11.16 7.62 -6.63
C LYS A 135 10.25 6.41 -6.51
N ASP A 136 9.56 6.24 -5.39
CA ASP A 136 8.45 5.27 -5.23
C ASP A 136 7.19 5.77 -5.95
N LEU A 137 7.29 5.92 -7.27
CA LEU A 137 6.29 6.58 -8.12
C LEU A 137 5.68 5.59 -9.11
N PHE A 138 4.36 5.72 -9.28
CA PHE A 138 3.49 4.91 -10.13
C PHE A 138 3.33 3.41 -9.79
N PHE A 139 2.20 2.95 -9.26
CA PHE A 139 1.07 3.72 -8.68
C PHE A 139 1.37 4.09 -7.21
N SER A 140 0.45 4.75 -6.49
CA SER A 140 0.67 5.18 -5.09
C SER A 140 0.53 4.02 -4.09
N GLY A 141 1.54 3.80 -3.24
CA GLY A 141 1.55 2.70 -2.26
C GLY A 141 0.63 2.96 -1.08
N HIS A 142 0.61 4.20 -0.63
CA HIS A 142 -0.29 4.71 0.41
C HIS A 142 -1.75 4.55 0.00
N THR A 143 -2.10 5.03 -1.21
CA THR A 143 -3.46 4.87 -1.76
C THR A 143 -3.80 3.40 -1.93
N ALA A 144 -2.85 2.60 -2.44
CA ALA A 144 -3.06 1.16 -2.63
C ALA A 144 -3.38 0.44 -1.32
N THR A 145 -2.69 0.80 -0.23
CA THR A 145 -2.92 0.25 1.11
C THR A 145 -4.32 0.58 1.59
N MET A 146 -4.77 1.83 1.43
CA MET A 146 -6.12 2.24 1.83
C MET A 146 -7.23 1.53 1.04
N VAL A 147 -7.03 1.37 -0.28
CA VAL A 147 -7.97 0.61 -1.13
C VAL A 147 -7.97 -0.87 -0.73
N LEU A 148 -6.80 -1.44 -0.47
CA LEU A 148 -6.67 -2.83 -0.05
C LEU A 148 -7.45 -3.09 1.25
N VAL A 149 -7.30 -2.20 2.24
CA VAL A 149 -8.08 -2.25 3.49
C VAL A 149 -9.57 -2.16 3.20
N TYR A 150 -10.01 -1.16 2.41
CA TYR A 150 -11.43 -0.99 2.05
C TYR A 150 -12.04 -2.24 1.41
N LEU A 151 -11.33 -2.93 0.51
CA LEU A 151 -11.82 -4.12 -0.18
C LEU A 151 -11.98 -5.34 0.75
N HIS A 152 -11.19 -5.44 1.81
CA HIS A 152 -11.18 -6.58 2.72
C HIS A 152 -12.04 -6.39 3.97
N LEU A 153 -12.43 -5.17 4.30
CA LEU A 153 -13.38 -4.90 5.38
C LEU A 153 -14.79 -5.40 5.05
N GLN A 154 -15.39 -6.15 5.97
CA GLN A 154 -16.73 -6.74 5.80
C GLN A 154 -17.86 -5.84 6.35
N LYS A 155 -17.63 -5.18 7.49
CA LYS A 155 -18.66 -4.37 8.16
C LYS A 155 -18.88 -3.07 7.39
N ARG A 156 -20.14 -2.73 7.08
CA ARG A 156 -20.50 -1.53 6.29
C ARG A 156 -19.94 -0.23 6.89
N THR A 157 -19.98 -0.09 8.21
CA THR A 157 -19.43 1.09 8.91
C THR A 157 -17.93 1.22 8.69
N ASP A 158 -17.19 0.10 8.79
CA ASP A 158 -15.74 0.09 8.65
C ASP A 158 -15.36 0.42 7.21
N LYS A 159 -16.12 -0.08 6.22
CA LYS A 159 -15.93 0.26 4.81
C LYS A 159 -16.16 1.75 4.55
N LEU A 160 -17.20 2.34 5.15
CA LEU A 160 -17.48 3.76 5.00
C LEU A 160 -16.35 4.61 5.60
N ILE A 161 -15.89 4.26 6.81
CA ILE A 161 -14.76 4.91 7.46
C ILE A 161 -13.51 4.80 6.57
N ALA A 162 -13.19 3.59 6.09
CA ALA A 162 -12.04 3.36 5.21
C ALA A 162 -12.11 4.20 3.93
N LEU A 163 -13.29 4.31 3.32
CA LEU A 163 -13.51 5.10 2.11
C LEU A 163 -13.27 6.61 2.37
N ILE A 164 -13.84 7.14 3.45
CA ILE A 164 -13.65 8.54 3.84
C ILE A 164 -12.16 8.80 4.11
N CYS A 165 -11.52 7.95 4.91
CA CYS A 165 -10.09 8.07 5.19
C CYS A 165 -9.23 7.96 3.93
N ALA A 166 -9.59 7.10 2.97
CA ALA A 166 -8.88 6.97 1.70
C ALA A 166 -8.99 8.26 0.87
N ILE A 167 -10.19 8.85 0.77
CA ILE A 167 -10.40 10.11 0.04
C ILE A 167 -9.59 11.24 0.69
N VAL A 168 -9.64 11.37 2.01
CA VAL A 168 -8.87 12.38 2.74
C VAL A 168 -7.36 12.17 2.51
N LEU A 169 -6.88 10.93 2.64
CA LEU A 169 -5.48 10.58 2.42
C LEU A 169 -5.01 10.95 1.01
N VAL A 170 -5.81 10.68 -0.02
CA VAL A 170 -5.51 11.09 -1.40
C VAL A 170 -5.31 12.59 -1.52
N VAL A 171 -6.23 13.38 -0.95
CA VAL A 171 -6.10 14.86 -0.97
C VAL A 171 -4.82 15.31 -0.27
N LEU A 172 -4.50 14.75 0.90
CA LEU A 172 -3.28 15.09 1.63
C LEU A 172 -2.00 14.70 0.86
N LEU A 173 -1.98 13.54 0.21
CA LEU A 173 -0.84 13.11 -0.61
C LEU A 173 -0.57 14.04 -1.80
N LEU A 174 -1.63 14.52 -2.44
CA LEU A 174 -1.52 15.46 -3.56
C LEU A 174 -1.06 16.84 -3.07
N ILE A 175 -1.59 17.35 -1.96
CA ILE A 175 -1.10 18.60 -1.35
C ILE A 175 0.38 18.45 -0.94
N GLN A 176 0.80 17.31 -0.41
CA GLN A 176 2.22 17.10 -0.06
C GLN A 176 3.13 16.82 -1.28
N HIS A 177 2.57 16.69 -2.49
CA HIS A 177 3.31 16.42 -3.72
C HIS A 177 4.17 15.14 -3.66
N ILE A 178 3.77 14.16 -2.84
CA ILE A 178 4.48 12.86 -2.71
C ILE A 178 4.31 12.01 -3.96
N HIS A 179 3.15 12.10 -4.59
CA HIS A 179 2.79 11.30 -5.75
C HIS A 179 2.13 12.19 -6.80
N TYR A 180 2.30 11.80 -8.07
CA TYR A 180 1.50 12.35 -9.15
C TYR A 180 0.03 11.93 -9.01
N THR A 181 -0.87 12.73 -9.57
CA THR A 181 -2.30 12.43 -9.66
C THR A 181 -2.55 11.08 -10.34
N ILE A 182 -1.78 10.76 -11.37
CA ILE A 182 -1.88 9.47 -12.07
C ILE A 182 -1.54 8.29 -11.17
N ASP A 183 -0.60 8.43 -10.23
CA ASP A 183 -0.23 7.38 -9.29
C ASP A 183 -1.39 7.04 -8.36
N VAL A 184 -2.08 8.08 -7.89
CA VAL A 184 -3.20 7.96 -6.96
C VAL A 184 -4.44 7.41 -7.65
N VAL A 185 -4.75 7.90 -8.86
CA VAL A 185 -5.89 7.43 -9.66
C VAL A 185 -5.70 5.99 -10.14
N ALA A 186 -4.47 5.59 -10.50
CA ALA A 186 -4.19 4.24 -10.95
C ALA A 186 -4.33 3.19 -9.83
N ALA A 187 -4.00 3.55 -8.59
CA ALA A 187 -3.93 2.60 -7.48
C ALA A 187 -5.22 1.76 -7.26
N PRO A 188 -6.44 2.34 -7.23
CA PRO A 188 -7.67 1.56 -7.12
C PRO A 188 -7.83 0.47 -8.18
N PHE A 189 -7.46 0.75 -9.44
CA PHE A 189 -7.61 -0.21 -10.54
C PHE A 189 -6.65 -1.39 -10.41
N PHE A 190 -5.38 -1.12 -10.09
CA PHE A 190 -4.37 -2.16 -9.88
C PHE A 190 -4.73 -3.03 -8.67
N VAL A 191 -5.09 -2.42 -7.54
CA VAL A 191 -5.46 -3.16 -6.33
C VAL A 191 -6.70 -4.02 -6.57
N TYR A 192 -7.71 -3.48 -7.25
CA TYR A 192 -8.91 -4.24 -7.60
C TYR A 192 -8.58 -5.42 -8.52
N GLY A 193 -7.70 -5.22 -9.52
CA GLY A 193 -7.21 -6.27 -10.40
C GLY A 193 -6.50 -7.40 -9.63
N CYS A 194 -5.56 -7.04 -8.74
CA CYS A 194 -4.88 -8.00 -7.86
C CYS A 194 -5.85 -8.76 -6.97
N TRP A 195 -6.83 -8.08 -6.37
CA TRP A 195 -7.83 -8.71 -5.53
C TRP A 195 -8.73 -9.68 -6.30
N ARG A 196 -9.14 -9.32 -7.52
CA ARG A 196 -9.88 -10.20 -8.43
C ARG A 196 -9.04 -11.42 -8.84
N LEU A 197 -7.75 -11.23 -9.10
CA LEU A 197 -6.82 -12.30 -9.43
C LEU A 197 -6.70 -13.32 -8.29
N VAL A 198 -6.54 -12.87 -7.04
CA VAL A 198 -6.52 -13.73 -5.84
C VAL A 198 -7.77 -14.61 -5.76
N LYS A 199 -8.94 -14.00 -5.99
CA LYS A 199 -10.22 -14.73 -5.99
C LYS A 199 -10.32 -15.73 -7.13
N TRP A 200 -9.89 -15.35 -8.33
CA TRP A 200 -9.91 -16.23 -9.50
C TRP A 200 -8.99 -17.45 -9.33
N LEU A 201 -7.82 -17.26 -8.70
CA LEU A 201 -6.89 -18.34 -8.35
C LEU A 201 -7.35 -19.20 -7.16
N GLY A 202 -8.48 -18.85 -6.52
CA GLY A 202 -8.99 -19.57 -5.35
C GLY A 202 -8.04 -19.49 -4.14
N LEU A 203 -7.26 -18.40 -4.01
CA LEU A 203 -6.30 -18.20 -2.94
C LEU A 203 -6.92 -17.63 -1.65
N GLU A 204 -8.25 -17.69 -1.54
CA GLU A 204 -9.00 -17.32 -0.34
C GLU A 204 -9.09 -18.41 0.73
#